data_AF-A0A560K9V2-F1
#
_entry.id   AF-A0A560K9V2-F1
#
_cell.length_a   1.000
_cell.length_b   1.000
_cell.length_c   1.000
_cell.angle_alpha   90.00
_cell.angle_beta   90.00
_cell.angle_gamma   90.00
#
_symmetry.space_group_name_H-M   'P 1'
#
loop_
_entity.id
_entity.type
_entity.pdbx_description
1 polymer ?
#
loop_
_entity_poly.entity_id
_entity_poly.type
_entity_poly.pdbx_seq_one_letter_code
_entity_poly.pdbx_strand_id
1 'polypeptide(L)'
;MNHGIARTLPIVTLLMLGANAAWADEQIMGKWKDNSPQRAPIGALEVTNDKITLGKVTYDVAPVGPFGAGTLYAVKGLSQKADPYGCGPSHKVTYLILQPNTPDTSSLSTYLRVTFYSGPEAPKPETLSNDMWVCGAHPFARDRK
;
A
#
# COMPACT_ATOMS: atom_id res chain seq x y z
N MET A 1 -26.51 36.69 43.65
CA MET A 1 -27.05 35.71 42.69
C MET A 1 -26.17 35.77 41.44
N ASN A 2 -25.17 34.90 41.32
CA ASN A 2 -24.34 34.75 40.12
C ASN A 2 -24.34 33.26 39.74
N HIS A 3 -25.08 32.90 38.70
CA HIS A 3 -24.99 31.57 38.08
C HIS A 3 -23.89 31.62 37.01
N GLY A 4 -22.73 31.07 37.32
CA GLY A 4 -21.67 30.81 36.33
C GLY A 4 -22.03 29.58 35.51
N ILE A 5 -22.32 29.78 34.23
CA ILE A 5 -22.53 28.68 33.28
C ILE A 5 -21.14 28.15 32.88
N ALA A 6 -20.76 27.01 33.46
CA ALA A 6 -19.59 26.27 33.01
C ALA A 6 -19.89 25.70 31.61
N ARG A 7 -19.29 26.29 30.57
CA ARG A 7 -19.25 25.73 29.21
C ARG A 7 -18.25 24.58 29.20
N THR A 8 -18.73 23.35 29.27
CA THR A 8 -17.95 22.15 29.01
C THR A 8 -17.60 22.11 27.52
N LEU A 9 -16.32 22.31 27.20
CA LEU A 9 -15.79 22.09 25.85
C LEU A 9 -15.83 20.57 25.55
N PRO A 10 -16.31 20.12 24.37
CA PRO A 10 -16.21 18.72 24.01
C PRO A 10 -14.73 18.36 23.87
N ILE A 11 -14.32 17.38 24.68
CA ILE A 11 -13.02 16.73 24.60
C ILE A 11 -12.84 16.21 23.19
N VAL A 12 -11.74 16.65 22.58
CA VAL A 12 -11.29 16.33 21.24
C VAL A 12 -11.11 14.81 21.10
N THR A 13 -12.00 14.16 20.34
CA THR A 13 -11.84 12.77 19.89
C THR A 13 -10.77 12.74 18.79
N LEU A 14 -9.49 12.68 19.15
CA LEU A 14 -8.39 12.65 18.20
C LEU A 14 -7.35 11.59 18.59
N LEU A 15 -7.76 10.32 18.63
CA LEU A 15 -6.82 9.20 18.90
C LEU A 15 -7.08 7.91 18.11
N MET A 16 -8.09 7.86 17.22
CA MET A 16 -8.43 6.62 16.50
C MET A 16 -7.89 6.52 15.07
N LEU A 17 -7.31 7.58 14.50
CA LEU A 17 -6.72 7.53 13.15
C LEU A 17 -5.27 7.01 13.13
N GLY A 18 -4.53 7.18 14.23
CA GLY A 18 -3.12 6.77 14.30
C GLY A 18 -2.90 5.26 14.50
N ALA A 19 -3.81 4.58 15.21
CA ALA A 19 -3.65 3.16 15.51
C ALA A 19 -3.78 2.27 14.27
N ASN A 20 -4.71 2.60 13.36
CA ASN A 20 -4.94 1.81 12.15
C ASN A 20 -3.82 1.96 11.11
N ALA A 21 -3.14 3.11 11.07
CA ALA A 21 -2.01 3.33 10.17
C ALA A 21 -0.75 2.58 10.65
N ALA A 22 -0.47 2.59 11.95
CA ALA A 22 0.68 1.86 12.51
C ALA A 22 0.55 0.33 12.37
N TRP A 23 -0.67 -0.20 12.46
CA TRP A 23 -0.93 -1.65 12.35
C TRP A 23 -0.90 -2.15 10.90
N ALA A 24 -1.35 -1.35 9.93
CA ALA A 24 -1.21 -1.68 8.52
C ALA A 24 0.27 -1.76 8.10
N ASP A 25 1.12 -0.89 8.66
CA ASP A 25 2.55 -0.88 8.39
C ASP A 25 3.24 -2.16 8.89
N GLU A 26 3.01 -2.63 10.11
CA GLU A 26 3.63 -3.90 10.58
C GLU A 26 3.22 -5.12 9.75
N GLN A 27 1.98 -5.15 9.24
CA GLN A 27 1.51 -6.26 8.41
C GLN A 27 2.15 -6.26 7.03
N ILE A 28 2.54 -5.11 6.50
CA ILE A 28 3.05 -4.94 5.13
C ILE A 28 4.58 -5.00 5.08
N MET A 29 5.27 -4.48 6.09
CA MET A 29 6.73 -4.37 6.11
C MET A 29 7.44 -5.73 6.09
N GLY A 30 8.66 -5.72 5.56
CA GLY A 30 9.56 -6.87 5.53
C GLY A 30 9.60 -7.60 4.19
N LYS A 31 10.03 -8.87 4.24
CA LYS A 31 10.34 -9.69 3.08
C LYS A 31 9.20 -10.62 2.71
N TRP A 32 8.92 -10.72 1.42
CA TRP A 32 7.88 -11.56 0.85
C TRP A 32 8.40 -12.35 -0.34
N LYS A 33 7.93 -13.59 -0.47
CA LYS A 33 8.21 -14.48 -1.61
C LYS A 33 7.28 -14.14 -2.76
N ASP A 34 7.79 -14.16 -3.98
CA ASP A 34 6.95 -14.07 -5.18
C ASP A 34 5.98 -15.27 -5.18
N ASN A 35 4.68 -14.99 -5.33
CA ASN A 35 3.63 -16.00 -5.29
C ASN A 35 2.70 -15.87 -6.49
N SER A 36 3.23 -15.54 -7.66
CA SER A 36 2.46 -15.43 -8.90
C SER A 36 2.52 -16.72 -9.71
N PRO A 37 1.57 -17.66 -9.55
CA PRO A 37 1.60 -18.95 -10.24
C PRO A 37 1.35 -18.84 -11.76
N GLN A 38 0.85 -17.69 -12.24
CA GLN A 38 0.37 -17.50 -13.61
C GLN A 38 1.09 -16.39 -14.39
N ARG A 39 2.00 -15.62 -13.78
CA ARG A 39 2.74 -14.53 -14.44
C ARG A 39 4.23 -14.80 -14.38
N ALA A 40 4.98 -14.17 -15.28
CA ALA A 40 6.44 -14.16 -15.17
C ALA A 40 6.83 -13.65 -13.78
N PRO A 41 7.68 -14.38 -13.03
CA PRO A 41 8.08 -13.98 -11.70
C PRO A 41 8.82 -12.63 -11.77
N ILE A 42 8.43 -11.70 -10.90
CA ILE A 42 9.12 -10.41 -10.74
C ILE A 42 10.33 -10.59 -9.81
N GLY A 43 10.27 -11.58 -8.92
CA GLY A 43 11.26 -11.83 -7.87
C GLY A 43 10.73 -11.43 -6.50
N ALA A 44 11.54 -11.65 -5.45
CA ALA A 44 11.12 -11.36 -4.08
C ALA A 44 10.77 -9.88 -3.88
N LEU A 45 9.90 -9.62 -2.90
CA LEU A 45 9.53 -8.29 -2.46
C LEU A 45 10.16 -7.98 -1.11
N GLU A 46 10.67 -6.76 -0.95
CA GLU A 46 11.10 -6.20 0.33
C GLU A 46 10.52 -4.80 0.50
N VAL A 47 9.84 -4.58 1.62
CA VAL A 47 9.17 -3.32 1.94
C VAL A 47 9.79 -2.70 3.18
N THR A 48 10.27 -1.47 3.04
CA THR A 48 10.70 -0.58 4.13
C THR A 48 9.91 0.72 4.07
N ASN A 49 10.09 1.60 5.07
CA ASN A 49 9.41 2.89 5.13
C ASN A 49 9.73 3.82 3.96
N ASP A 50 10.90 3.66 3.34
CA ASP A 50 11.42 4.56 2.31
C ASP A 50 11.67 3.87 0.98
N LYS A 51 11.60 2.53 0.91
CA LYS A 51 11.89 1.75 -0.29
C LYS A 51 10.95 0.57 -0.45
N ILE A 52 10.60 0.29 -1.70
CA ILE A 52 9.96 -0.96 -2.12
C ILE A 52 10.83 -1.59 -3.19
N THR A 53 11.36 -2.77 -2.90
CA THR A 53 12.20 -3.54 -3.84
C THR A 53 11.45 -4.77 -4.32
N LEU A 54 11.41 -4.95 -5.64
CA LEU A 54 10.73 -6.01 -6.37
C LEU A 54 11.74 -6.63 -7.33
N GLY A 55 12.28 -7.80 -6.98
CA GLY A 55 13.37 -8.43 -7.72
C GLY A 55 14.57 -7.49 -7.87
N LYS A 56 14.82 -7.01 -9.10
CA LYS A 56 15.93 -6.09 -9.43
C LYS A 56 15.54 -4.62 -9.43
N VAL A 57 14.27 -4.30 -9.21
CA VAL A 57 13.72 -2.94 -9.27
C VAL A 57 13.48 -2.42 -7.86
N THR A 58 14.13 -1.32 -7.51
CA THR A 58 13.87 -0.59 -6.26
C THR A 58 13.22 0.75 -6.55
N TYR A 59 12.13 1.06 -5.86
CA TYR A 59 11.46 2.35 -5.82
C TYR A 59 11.77 3.05 -4.51
N ASP A 60 12.22 4.30 -4.58
CA ASP A 60 12.20 5.18 -3.41
C ASP A 60 10.78 5.68 -3.22
N VAL A 61 10.23 5.53 -2.03
CA VAL A 61 8.82 5.82 -1.75
C VAL A 61 8.63 6.67 -0.49
N ALA A 62 7.46 7.29 -0.37
CA ALA A 62 6.92 7.77 0.89
C ALA A 62 5.52 7.17 1.11
N PRO A 63 5.20 6.70 2.32
CA PRO A 63 3.82 6.37 2.66
C PRO A 63 2.97 7.64 2.56
N VAL A 64 1.87 7.55 1.82
CA VAL A 64 0.84 8.59 1.74
C VAL A 64 -0.17 8.39 2.87
N GLY A 65 -0.48 7.13 3.17
CA GLY A 65 -1.38 6.75 4.25
C GLY A 65 -2.22 5.51 3.91
N PRO A 66 -3.26 5.23 4.72
CA PRO A 66 -4.14 4.09 4.52
C PRO A 66 -4.87 4.12 3.17
N PHE A 67 -5.07 2.95 2.57
CA PHE A 67 -5.77 2.73 1.31
C PHE A 67 -6.67 1.49 1.38
N GLY A 68 -7.92 1.68 1.78
CA GLY A 68 -8.80 0.57 2.14
C GLY A 68 -8.19 -0.23 3.29
N ALA A 69 -7.95 -1.54 3.07
CA ALA A 69 -7.27 -2.42 4.02
C ALA A 69 -5.73 -2.41 3.92
N GLY A 70 -5.15 -1.61 3.02
CA GLY A 70 -3.72 -1.55 2.76
C GLY A 70 -3.13 -0.16 2.97
N THR A 71 -1.96 0.08 2.37
CA THR A 71 -1.23 1.36 2.43
C THR A 71 -0.90 1.84 1.01
N LEU A 72 -1.07 3.14 0.78
CA LEU A 72 -0.66 3.82 -0.45
C LEU A 72 0.73 4.42 -0.27
N TYR A 73 1.59 4.20 -1.25
CA TYR A 73 2.94 4.75 -1.32
C TYR A 73 3.08 5.61 -2.59
N ALA A 74 3.66 6.80 -2.44
CA ALA A 74 4.06 7.65 -3.56
C ALA A 74 5.52 7.37 -3.94
N VAL A 75 5.79 7.19 -5.23
CA VAL A 75 7.16 7.04 -5.75
C VAL A 75 7.83 8.41 -5.84
N LYS A 76 9.04 8.52 -5.28
CA LYS A 76 9.82 9.75 -5.21
C LYS A 76 10.71 9.93 -6.44
N GLY A 77 10.87 11.18 -6.88
CA GLY A 77 11.94 11.64 -7.78
C GLY A 77 11.90 11.10 -9.21
N LEU A 78 12.91 11.47 -10.01
CA LEU A 78 13.05 11.10 -11.44
C LEU A 78 13.31 9.60 -11.68
N SER A 79 13.42 8.82 -10.61
CA SER A 79 13.60 7.36 -10.59
C SER A 79 12.27 6.61 -10.69
N GLN A 80 11.24 7.21 -11.31
CA GLN A 80 10.01 6.52 -11.67
C GLN A 80 10.34 5.45 -12.70
N LYS A 81 10.70 4.27 -12.20
CA LYS A 81 10.98 3.09 -13.02
C LYS A 81 9.66 2.63 -13.62
N ALA A 82 9.76 2.05 -14.80
CA ALA A 82 8.60 1.44 -15.43
C ALA A 82 8.10 0.30 -14.55
N ASP A 83 6.78 0.16 -14.52
CA ASP A 83 6.14 -1.04 -13.98
C ASP A 83 6.72 -2.27 -14.71
N PRO A 84 6.97 -3.40 -14.01
CA PRO A 84 7.46 -4.63 -14.64
C PRO A 84 6.60 -5.15 -15.81
N TYR A 85 5.34 -4.73 -15.92
CA TYR A 85 4.41 -5.07 -17.00
C TYR A 85 4.25 -3.97 -18.07
N GLY A 86 4.84 -2.80 -17.87
CA GLY A 86 5.01 -1.75 -18.89
C GLY A 86 3.74 -1.09 -19.40
N CYS A 87 2.62 -1.24 -18.70
CA CYS A 87 1.33 -0.66 -19.08
C CYS A 87 0.99 0.59 -18.26
N GLY A 88 -0.04 1.32 -18.68
CA GLY A 88 -0.43 2.62 -18.11
C GLY A 88 0.05 3.81 -18.97
N PRO A 89 -0.72 4.91 -19.04
CA PRO A 89 -0.44 6.01 -19.98
C PRO A 89 0.88 6.76 -19.74
N SER A 90 1.48 6.69 -18.55
CA SER A 90 2.79 7.31 -18.27
C SER A 90 3.96 6.32 -18.35
N HIS A 91 3.70 5.02 -18.53
CA HIS A 91 4.67 3.91 -18.47
C HIS A 91 5.59 3.91 -17.24
N LYS A 92 5.24 4.66 -16.21
CA LYS A 92 6.04 4.99 -15.03
C LYS A 92 5.18 4.81 -13.80
N VAL A 93 5.70 4.10 -12.79
CA VAL A 93 4.97 3.95 -11.53
C VAL A 93 5.04 5.27 -10.76
N THR A 94 3.89 5.84 -10.48
CA THR A 94 3.73 7.05 -9.66
C THR A 94 3.29 6.68 -8.25
N TYR A 95 2.50 5.60 -8.11
CA TYR A 95 2.07 5.08 -6.82
C TYR A 95 2.12 3.55 -6.77
N LEU A 96 2.39 3.02 -5.58
CA LEU A 96 2.30 1.61 -5.26
C LEU A 96 1.24 1.43 -4.16
N ILE A 97 0.31 0.51 -4.38
CA ILE A 97 -0.69 0.15 -3.37
C ILE A 97 -0.38 -1.24 -2.86
N LEU A 98 -0.12 -1.36 -1.57
CA LEU A 98 0.19 -2.64 -0.91
C LEU A 98 -1.01 -3.02 -0.05
N GLN A 99 -1.69 -4.10 -0.43
CA GLN A 99 -2.90 -4.55 0.26
C GLN A 99 -2.71 -5.98 0.76
N PRO A 100 -2.90 -6.25 2.06
CA PRO A 100 -3.02 -7.62 2.52
C PRO A 100 -4.23 -8.25 1.83
N ASN A 101 -4.07 -9.45 1.28
CA ASN A 101 -5.23 -10.23 0.90
C ASN A 101 -5.90 -10.73 2.18
N THR A 102 -7.21 -10.96 2.10
CA THR A 102 -7.99 -11.54 3.19
C THR A 102 -7.29 -12.81 3.67
N PRO A 103 -6.96 -12.94 4.97
CA PRO A 103 -6.34 -14.15 5.49
C PRO A 103 -7.26 -15.33 5.22
N ASP A 104 -6.82 -16.25 4.36
CA ASP A 104 -7.45 -17.56 4.28
C ASP A 104 -7.14 -18.29 5.58
N THR A 105 -8.13 -18.45 6.46
CA THR A 105 -7.92 -19.06 7.78
C THR A 105 -7.39 -20.50 7.72
N SER A 106 -7.48 -21.16 6.56
CA SER A 106 -6.92 -22.48 6.31
C SER A 106 -5.45 -22.47 5.84
N SER A 107 -4.93 -21.33 5.41
CA SER A 107 -3.55 -21.19 4.94
C SER A 107 -2.59 -20.91 6.10
N LEU A 108 -1.39 -21.49 6.07
CA LEU A 108 -0.29 -21.08 6.97
C LEU A 108 0.45 -19.84 6.44
N SER A 109 -0.01 -19.27 5.32
CA SER A 109 0.60 -18.11 4.68
C SER A 109 -0.26 -16.86 4.83
N THR A 110 0.40 -15.71 4.81
CA THR A 110 -0.21 -14.41 4.56
C THR A 110 0.17 -13.98 3.15
N TYR A 111 -0.78 -13.36 2.45
CA TYR A 111 -0.56 -12.87 1.09
C TYR A 111 -0.66 -11.36 1.04
N LEU A 112 0.18 -10.75 0.23
CA LEU A 112 0.20 -9.33 -0.07
C LEU A 112 0.01 -9.13 -1.57
N ARG A 113 -0.89 -8.24 -1.96
CA ARG A 113 -1.06 -7.81 -3.34
C ARG A 113 -0.42 -6.44 -3.51
N VAL A 114 0.52 -6.33 -4.44
CA VAL A 114 1.11 -5.06 -4.86
C VAL A 114 0.43 -4.63 -6.14
N THR A 115 -0.22 -3.48 -6.13
CA THR A 115 -0.79 -2.85 -7.32
C THR A 115 0.08 -1.69 -7.78
N PHE A 116 0.38 -1.67 -9.07
CA PHE A 116 1.16 -0.62 -9.74
C PHE A 116 0.22 0.38 -10.38
N TYR A 117 0.46 1.67 -10.14
CA TYR A 117 -0.38 2.76 -10.63
C TYR A 117 0.45 3.86 -11.28
N SER A 118 -0.07 4.43 -12.37
CA SER A 118 0.66 5.34 -13.27
C SER A 118 -0.07 6.67 -13.54
N GLY A 119 -0.84 7.21 -12.60
CA GLY A 119 -1.57 8.49 -12.77
C GLY A 119 -0.85 9.73 -12.21
N PRO A 120 -1.27 10.94 -12.63
CA PRO A 120 -0.75 12.21 -12.11
C PRO A 120 -1.25 12.52 -10.68
N GLU A 121 -2.35 11.90 -10.27
CA GLU A 121 -2.97 12.08 -8.96
C GLU A 121 -2.96 10.76 -8.19
N ALA A 122 -3.05 10.85 -6.86
CA ALA A 122 -3.16 9.68 -6.00
C ALA A 122 -4.47 8.91 -6.31
N PRO A 123 -4.43 7.58 -6.48
CA PRO A 123 -5.63 6.79 -6.68
C PRO A 123 -6.55 6.85 -5.47
N LYS A 124 -7.80 6.46 -5.66
CA LYS A 124 -8.78 6.28 -4.57
C LYS A 124 -9.19 4.80 -4.45
N PRO A 125 -9.40 4.29 -3.23
CA PRO A 125 -9.77 2.88 -3.02
C PRO A 125 -11.02 2.45 -3.81
N GLU A 126 -12.03 3.31 -3.86
CA GLU A 126 -13.32 3.04 -4.47
C GLU A 126 -13.31 3.03 -6.01
N THR A 127 -12.29 3.59 -6.64
CA THR A 127 -12.19 3.67 -8.11
C THR A 127 -11.15 2.74 -8.72
N LEU A 128 -10.24 2.18 -7.91
CA LEU A 128 -9.03 1.50 -8.38
C LEU A 128 -9.31 0.40 -9.41
N SER A 129 -10.32 -0.45 -9.19
CA SER A 129 -10.62 -1.59 -10.08
C SER A 129 -11.03 -1.21 -11.50
N ASN A 130 -11.51 0.03 -11.70
CA ASN A 130 -11.95 0.54 -13.00
C ASN A 130 -11.03 1.63 -13.54
N ASP A 131 -9.92 1.90 -12.84
CA ASP A 131 -9.04 3.00 -13.18
C ASP A 131 -8.05 2.57 -14.28
N MET A 132 -8.09 3.27 -15.42
CA MET A 132 -7.20 3.05 -16.57
C MET A 132 -5.70 3.28 -16.27
N TRP A 133 -5.39 3.88 -15.13
CA TRP A 133 -4.03 4.12 -14.65
C TRP A 133 -3.45 2.92 -13.88
N VAL A 134 -4.21 1.85 -13.64
CA VAL A 134 -3.71 0.61 -13.02
C VAL A 134 -2.92 -0.20 -14.05
N CYS A 135 -1.62 -0.36 -13.80
CA CYS A 135 -0.72 -1.16 -14.62
C CYS A 135 -0.91 -2.66 -14.33
N GLY A 136 -1.18 -3.00 -13.07
CA GLY A 136 -1.49 -4.39 -12.73
C GLY A 136 -1.30 -4.67 -11.26
N ALA A 137 -1.50 -5.93 -10.89
CA ALA A 137 -1.31 -6.41 -9.54
C ALA A 137 -0.46 -7.68 -9.53
N HIS A 138 0.43 -7.80 -8.55
CA HIS A 138 1.24 -8.99 -8.34
C HIS A 138 1.12 -9.52 -6.92
N PRO A 139 0.85 -10.83 -6.74
CA PRO A 139 0.75 -11.44 -5.43
C PRO A 139 2.11 -11.87 -4.87
N PHE A 140 2.28 -11.69 -3.56
CA PHE A 140 3.41 -12.14 -2.76
C PHE A 140 2.91 -12.89 -1.53
N ALA A 141 3.73 -13.77 -0.98
CA ALA A 141 3.40 -14.57 0.20
C ALA A 141 4.52 -14.56 1.24
N ARG A 142 4.15 -14.68 2.51
CA ARG A 142 5.09 -14.99 3.60
C ARG A 142 4.44 -15.98 4.56
N ASP A 143 5.25 -16.81 5.19
CA ASP A 143 4.79 -17.77 6.19
C ASP A 143 4.30 -16.99 7.43
N ARG A 144 3.17 -17.40 8.02
CA ARG A 144 2.73 -16.86 9.31
C ARG A 144 3.65 -17.38 10.40
N LYS A 145 4.08 -16.48 11.28
CA LYS A 145 4.76 -16.85 12.52
C LYS A 145 3.75 -17.24 13.58
#